data_AF-A0A9D8XW76-F1
#
_entry.id   AF-A0A9D8XW76-F1
#
_cell.length_a   1.000
_cell.length_b   1.000
_cell.length_c   1.000
_cell.angle_alpha   90.00
_cell.angle_beta   90.00
_cell.angle_gamma   90.00
#
_symmetry.space_group_name_H-M   'P 1'
#
loop_
_entity.id
_entity.type
_entity.pdbx_description
1 polymer ?
#
loop_
_entity_poly.entity_id
_entity_poly.type
_entity_poly.pdbx_seq_one_letter_code
_entity_poly.pdbx_strand_id
1 'polypeptide(L)'
;MQLYNIKHNEEKVSYAQAVKQGLGKDQGLFFPASIEPLKDVDALLALPFVERSAKVLRHLIGNDEIENLEELVKNAFAFGAPLHKVDDSNYALELFHGPTLAFKDFGARFMA
;
A
#
# COMPACT_ATOMS: atom_id res chain seq x y z
N MET A 1 8.34 -7.86 7.14
CA MET A 1 9.10 -7.61 5.88
C MET A 1 10.46 -6.98 6.20
N GLN A 2 11.52 -7.34 5.47
CA GLN A 2 12.81 -6.63 5.52
C GLN A 2 12.90 -5.61 4.38
N LEU A 3 13.32 -4.39 4.73
CA LEU A 3 13.62 -3.31 3.79
C LEU A 3 15.11 -2.97 3.87
N TYR A 4 15.68 -2.44 2.79
CA TYR A 4 17.05 -1.94 2.74
C TYR A 4 17.11 -0.53 2.17
N ASN A 5 18.07 0.28 2.60
CA ASN A 5 18.30 1.59 2.02
C ASN A 5 18.97 1.46 0.64
N ILE A 6 18.37 2.05 -0.39
CA ILE A 6 18.88 1.97 -1.78
C ILE A 6 20.26 2.62 -2.02
N LYS A 7 20.74 3.45 -1.08
CA LYS A 7 22.08 4.05 -1.11
C LYS A 7 23.10 3.29 -0.26
N HIS A 8 22.62 2.58 0.76
CA HIS A 8 23.42 1.87 1.77
C HIS A 8 22.77 0.52 2.05
N ASN A 9 22.96 -0.46 1.15
CA ASN A 9 22.24 -1.74 1.18
C ASN A 9 22.46 -2.56 2.48
N GLU A 10 23.50 -2.24 3.25
CA GLU A 10 23.77 -2.80 4.57
C GLU A 10 22.87 -2.23 5.67
N GLU A 11 22.28 -1.04 5.48
CA GLU A 11 21.24 -0.50 6.35
C GLU A 11 19.93 -1.21 6.05
N LYS A 12 19.58 -2.16 6.93
CA LYS A 12 18.36 -2.97 6.84
C LYS A 12 17.47 -2.72 8.04
N VAL A 13 16.17 -2.60 7.78
CA VAL A 13 15.16 -2.29 8.79
C VAL A 13 13.91 -3.14 8.58
N SER A 14 13.13 -3.36 9.64
CA SER A 14 11.78 -3.92 9.52
C SER A 14 10.83 -2.89 8.91
N TYR A 15 9.63 -3.33 8.51
CA TYR A 15 8.58 -2.42 8.05
C TYR A 15 8.23 -1.39 9.14
N ALA A 16 7.97 -1.85 10.37
CA ALA A 16 7.63 -0.95 11.48
C ALA A 16 8.73 0.09 11.78
N GLN A 17 10.00 -0.26 11.60
CA GLN A 17 11.12 0.67 11.74
C GLN A 17 11.14 1.70 10.61
N ALA A 18 10.99 1.27 9.35
CA ALA A 18 10.99 2.18 8.20
C ALA A 18 9.84 3.20 8.26
N VAL A 19 8.63 2.77 8.67
CA VAL A 19 7.47 3.67 8.81
C VAL A 19 7.75 4.78 9.83
N LYS A 20 8.42 4.46 10.95
CA LYS A 20 8.75 5.44 11.99
C LYS A 20 9.94 6.32 11.62
N GLN A 21 10.94 5.77 10.93
CA GLN A 21 12.17 6.47 10.57
C GLN A 21 11.99 7.38 9.34
N GLY A 22 11.16 6.98 8.38
CA GLY A 22 10.97 7.67 7.11
C GLY A 22 12.15 7.46 6.14
N LEU A 23 13.25 8.19 6.35
CA LEU A 23 14.43 8.15 5.49
C LEU A 23 15.59 7.38 6.13
N GLY A 24 16.30 6.59 5.32
CA GLY A 24 17.57 5.98 5.68
C GLY A 24 18.73 6.99 5.69
N LYS A 25 19.93 6.50 5.96
CA LYS A 25 21.18 7.26 5.83
C LYS A 25 21.28 7.96 4.47
N ASP A 26 21.84 9.17 4.48
CA ASP A 26 22.04 10.04 3.32
C ASP A 26 20.76 10.29 2.50
N GLN A 27 19.62 10.41 3.19
CA GLN A 27 18.29 10.58 2.57
C GLN A 27 17.96 9.46 1.58
N GLY A 28 18.44 8.26 1.86
CA GLY A 28 18.14 7.09 1.07
C GLY A 28 16.72 6.58 1.34
N LEU A 29 16.06 6.08 0.31
CA LEU A 29 14.74 5.47 0.43
C LEU A 29 14.87 4.00 0.83
N PHE A 30 13.93 3.51 1.62
CA PHE A 30 13.81 2.09 1.93
C PHE A 30 13.05 1.36 0.80
N PHE A 31 13.58 0.23 0.36
CA PHE A 31 12.98 -0.63 -0.65
C PHE A 31 12.85 -2.08 -0.12
N PRO A 32 11.79 -2.82 -0.48
CA PRO A 32 11.66 -4.23 -0.10
C PRO A 32 12.81 -5.09 -0.59
N ALA A 33 13.40 -5.90 0.30
CA ALA A 33 14.49 -6.80 -0.05
C ALA A 33 14.06 -7.90 -1.04
N SER A 34 12.77 -8.24 -1.04
CA SER A 34 12.16 -9.21 -1.96
C SER A 34 10.71 -8.80 -2.24
N ILE A 35 10.27 -9.02 -3.47
CA ILE A 35 8.87 -8.86 -3.88
C ILE A 35 8.43 -10.18 -4.50
N GLU A 36 7.63 -10.93 -3.77
CA GLU A 36 7.09 -12.20 -4.25
C GLU A 36 5.90 -11.95 -5.19
N PRO A 37 5.75 -12.74 -6.27
CA PRO A 37 4.59 -12.61 -7.15
C PRO A 37 3.31 -13.06 -6.44
N LEU A 38 2.18 -12.41 -6.77
CA LEU A 38 0.85 -12.87 -6.38
C LEU A 38 0.50 -14.12 -7.20
N LYS A 39 0.08 -15.20 -6.53
CA LYS A 39 -0.19 -16.49 -7.18
C LYS A 39 -1.49 -16.50 -7.99
N ASP A 40 -2.53 -15.83 -7.50
CA ASP A 40 -3.87 -15.85 -8.07
C ASP A 40 -4.45 -14.42 -8.09
N VAL A 41 -4.24 -13.74 -9.21
CA VAL A 41 -4.69 -12.36 -9.40
C VAL A 41 -6.20 -12.31 -9.64
N ASP A 42 -6.78 -13.30 -10.31
CA ASP A 42 -8.22 -13.32 -10.60
C ASP A 42 -9.05 -13.47 -9.32
N ALA A 43 -8.64 -14.37 -8.42
CA ALA A 43 -9.28 -14.50 -7.10
C ALA A 43 -9.12 -13.21 -6.27
N LEU A 44 -8.01 -12.49 -6.41
CA LEU A 44 -7.80 -11.21 -5.75
C LEU A 44 -8.76 -10.13 -6.31
N LEU A 45 -8.91 -10.07 -7.64
CA LEU A 45 -9.78 -9.11 -8.32
C LEU A 45 -11.28 -9.36 -8.03
N ALA A 46 -11.67 -10.60 -7.73
CA ALA A 46 -13.03 -10.95 -7.33
C ALA A 46 -13.42 -10.41 -5.93
N LEU A 47 -12.46 -10.02 -5.10
CA LEU A 47 -12.72 -9.53 -3.74
C LEU A 47 -13.15 -8.06 -3.72
N PRO A 48 -13.96 -7.64 -2.74
CA PRO A 48 -14.25 -6.23 -2.47
C PRO A 48 -12.97 -5.42 -2.25
N PHE A 49 -13.01 -4.12 -2.58
CA PHE A 49 -11.82 -3.25 -2.56
C PHE A 49 -11.03 -3.27 -1.25
N VAL A 50 -11.71 -3.20 -0.09
CA VAL A 50 -11.07 -3.22 1.23
C VAL A 50 -10.39 -4.57 1.50
N GLU A 51 -11.10 -5.68 1.28
CA GLU A 51 -10.56 -7.04 1.48
C GLU A 51 -9.38 -7.32 0.55
N ARG A 52 -9.50 -6.90 -0.72
CA ARG A 52 -8.44 -6.99 -1.72
C ARG A 52 -7.20 -6.22 -1.27
N SER A 53 -7.39 -4.98 -0.82
CA SER A 53 -6.30 -4.12 -0.36
C SER A 53 -5.57 -4.71 0.84
N ALA A 54 -6.32 -5.24 1.83
CA ALA A 54 -5.73 -5.93 2.97
C ALA A 54 -4.90 -7.14 2.53
N LYS A 55 -5.41 -7.97 1.59
CA LYS A 55 -4.63 -9.11 1.06
C LYS A 55 -3.35 -8.68 0.34
N VAL A 56 -3.40 -7.63 -0.48
CA VAL A 56 -2.20 -7.09 -1.15
C VAL A 56 -1.17 -6.60 -0.12
N LEU A 57 -1.63 -5.87 0.90
CA LEU A 57 -0.76 -5.35 1.96
C LEU A 57 -0.17 -6.47 2.83
N ARG A 58 -0.95 -7.50 3.19
CA ARG A 58 -0.46 -8.71 3.89
C ARG A 58 0.63 -9.41 3.08
N HIS A 59 0.41 -9.58 1.78
CA HIS A 59 1.36 -10.23 0.88
C HIS A 59 2.71 -9.49 0.82
N LEU A 60 2.67 -8.15 0.84
CA LEU A 60 3.89 -7.33 0.80
C LEU A 60 4.57 -7.20 2.18
N ILE A 61 3.82 -6.83 3.21
CA ILE A 61 4.34 -6.47 4.53
C ILE A 61 4.67 -7.72 5.36
N GLY A 62 3.91 -8.81 5.16
CA GLY A 62 3.92 -10.00 5.99
C GLY A 62 2.80 -9.98 7.04
N ASN A 63 2.44 -11.17 7.53
CA ASN A 63 1.28 -11.35 8.42
C ASN A 63 1.52 -10.79 9.84
N ASP A 64 2.76 -10.69 10.29
CA ASP A 64 3.06 -10.47 11.72
C ASP A 64 3.46 -9.02 12.05
N GLU A 65 3.57 -8.12 11.06
CA GLU A 65 4.01 -6.73 11.31
C GLU A 65 2.86 -5.81 11.78
N ILE A 66 1.63 -6.12 11.39
CA ILE A 66 0.42 -5.32 11.68
C ILE A 66 -0.72 -6.27 12.03
N GLU A 67 -1.02 -6.49 13.32
CA GLU A 67 -2.04 -7.47 13.72
C GLU A 67 -3.44 -7.11 13.17
N ASN A 68 -3.84 -5.84 13.26
CA ASN A 68 -5.18 -5.35 12.92
C ASN A 68 -5.28 -4.70 11.53
N LEU A 69 -4.51 -5.18 10.54
CA LEU A 69 -4.40 -4.57 9.21
C LEU A 69 -5.76 -4.40 8.51
N GLU A 70 -6.65 -5.39 8.60
CA GLU A 70 -7.95 -5.37 7.94
C GLU A 70 -8.84 -4.22 8.46
N GLU A 71 -8.78 -3.97 9.77
CA GLU A 71 -9.49 -2.85 10.41
C GLU A 71 -8.87 -1.50 10.01
N LEU A 72 -7.53 -1.42 10.00
CA LEU A 72 -6.81 -0.22 9.55
C LEU A 72 -7.15 0.14 8.11
N VAL A 73 -7.13 -0.83 7.20
CA VAL A 73 -7.48 -0.63 5.78
C VAL A 73 -8.93 -0.20 5.66
N LYS A 74 -9.86 -0.81 6.40
CA LYS A 74 -11.27 -0.43 6.42
C LYS A 74 -11.47 1.02 6.84
N ASN A 75 -10.75 1.48 7.86
CA ASN A 75 -10.82 2.85 8.37
C ASN A 75 -10.13 3.86 7.43
N ALA A 76 -8.99 3.47 6.85
CA ALA A 76 -8.23 4.30 5.94
C ALA A 76 -8.98 4.50 4.61
N PHE A 77 -9.48 3.42 4.02
CA PHE A 77 -10.09 3.38 2.68
C PHE A 77 -11.62 3.45 2.76
N ALA A 78 -12.13 4.38 3.58
CA ALA A 78 -13.56 4.61 3.80
C ALA A 78 -14.26 5.33 2.62
N PHE A 79 -13.64 5.37 1.44
CA PHE A 79 -14.10 6.00 0.21
C PHE A 79 -13.72 5.16 -1.00
N GLY A 80 -14.41 5.36 -2.12
CA GLY A 80 -14.21 4.59 -3.34
C GLY A 80 -13.05 5.09 -4.21
N ALA A 81 -12.64 4.24 -5.16
CA ALA A 81 -11.80 4.58 -6.30
C ALA A 81 -12.51 4.14 -7.59
N PRO A 82 -13.63 4.79 -7.99
CA PRO A 82 -14.42 4.34 -9.12
C PRO A 82 -13.64 4.51 -10.43
N LEU A 83 -13.84 3.57 -11.35
CA LEU A 83 -13.34 3.64 -12.72
C LEU A 83 -14.45 4.21 -13.62
N HIS A 84 -14.23 5.39 -14.16
CA HIS A 84 -15.17 6.07 -15.04
C HIS A 84 -14.77 5.89 -16.52
N LYS A 85 -15.71 5.53 -17.39
CA LYS A 85 -15.46 5.45 -18.84
C LYS A 85 -15.42 6.88 -19.40
N VAL A 86 -14.32 7.27 -20.02
CA VAL A 86 -14.15 8.58 -20.67
C VAL A 86 -14.56 8.50 -22.14
N ASP A 87 -14.11 7.45 -22.83
CA ASP A 87 -14.49 7.11 -24.21
C ASP A 87 -14.31 5.60 -24.45
N ASP A 88 -14.40 5.15 -25.70
CA ASP A 88 -14.37 3.72 -26.07
C ASP A 88 -13.11 2.96 -25.69
N SER A 89 -11.99 3.65 -25.46
CA SER A 89 -10.71 3.04 -25.09
C SER A 89 -10.11 3.59 -23.81
N ASN A 90 -10.66 4.69 -23.27
CA ASN A 90 -10.09 5.40 -22.14
C ASN A 90 -10.98 5.37 -20.91
N TYR A 91 -10.34 5.17 -19.76
CA TYR A 91 -10.98 5.19 -18.44
C TYR A 91 -10.19 6.09 -17.50
N ALA A 92 -10.92 6.80 -16.63
CA ALA A 92 -10.36 7.58 -15.55
C ALA A 92 -10.56 6.84 -14.22
N LEU A 93 -9.48 6.49 -13.54
CA LEU A 93 -9.54 6.02 -12.17
C LEU A 93 -9.60 7.23 -11.24
N GLU A 94 -10.77 7.50 -10.67
CA GLU A 94 -10.99 8.66 -9.83
C GLU A 94 -10.45 8.39 -8.41
N LEU A 95 -9.33 9.02 -8.06
CA LEU A 95 -8.67 8.86 -6.77
C LEU A 95 -8.90 10.04 -5.82
N PHE A 96 -9.98 10.80 -6.02
CA PHE A 96 -10.26 12.06 -5.32
C PHE A 96 -11.57 12.06 -4.51
N HIS A 97 -12.09 10.88 -4.14
CA HIS A 97 -13.31 10.75 -3.32
C HIS A 97 -13.04 10.74 -1.80
N GLY A 98 -11.78 10.93 -1.41
CA GLY A 98 -11.39 11.06 -0.01
C GLY A 98 -11.61 12.47 0.56
N PRO A 99 -11.34 12.65 1.86
CA PRO A 99 -11.64 13.90 2.58
C PRO A 99 -10.87 15.13 2.10
N THR A 100 -9.76 14.97 1.37
CA THR A 100 -8.97 16.09 0.84
C THR A 100 -9.09 16.24 -0.68
N LEU A 101 -9.97 15.45 -1.31
CA LEU A 101 -10.19 15.43 -2.76
C LEU A 101 -8.91 15.12 -3.56
N ALA A 102 -8.00 14.32 -2.98
CA ALA A 102 -6.73 13.98 -3.59
C ALA A 102 -6.33 12.53 -3.28
N PHE A 103 -5.61 11.91 -4.23
CA PHE A 103 -5.14 10.53 -4.07
C PHE A 103 -4.24 10.28 -2.86
N LYS A 104 -3.68 11.36 -2.28
CA LYS A 104 -2.87 11.28 -1.06
C LYS A 104 -3.67 10.76 0.13
N ASP A 105 -4.99 10.84 0.09
CA ASP A 105 -5.88 10.34 1.13
C ASP A 105 -5.68 8.84 1.41
N PHE A 106 -5.39 8.02 0.39
CA PHE A 106 -5.15 6.58 0.59
C PHE A 106 -3.89 6.34 1.45
N GLY A 107 -2.74 6.85 1.00
CA GLY A 107 -1.47 6.65 1.68
C GLY A 107 -1.40 7.33 3.05
N ALA A 108 -1.87 8.58 3.14
CA ALA A 108 -1.81 9.36 4.38
C ALA A 108 -2.71 8.78 5.47
N ARG A 109 -3.93 8.32 5.13
CA ARG A 109 -4.83 7.72 6.12
C ARG A 109 -4.43 6.31 6.53
N PHE A 110 -3.73 5.57 5.67
CA PHE A 110 -3.17 4.26 6.03
C PHE A 110 -1.96 4.38 6.96
N MET A 111 -1.17 5.45 6.80
CA MET A 111 0.01 5.71 7.62
C MET A 111 -0.32 6.30 9.01
N ALA A 112 -1.48 6.96 9.15
CA ALA A 112 -1.91 7.66 10.37
C ALA A 112 -2.34 6.69 11.48
#